data_AF-A0A6H9YB82-F1
#
_entry.id   AF-A0A6H9YB82-F1
#
_cell.length_a   1.000
_cell.length_b   1.000
_cell.length_c   1.000
_cell.angle_alpha   90.00
_cell.angle_beta   90.00
_cell.angle_gamma   90.00
#
_symmetry.space_group_name_H-M   'P 1'
#
loop_
_entity.id
_entity.type
_entity.pdbx_description
1 polymer ?
#
loop_
_entity_poly.entity_id
_entity_poly.type
_entity_poly.pdbx_seq_one_letter_code
_entity_poly.pdbx_strand_id
1 'polypeptide(L)'
;MPSSTATGWPSPARFAFVLGACLTVTLTAAWLWGAALIEILIPVARQALGWIDNRFSVLSLGIEHTWQDTVVHLRLNLSSGFVMGGRVLIPDPRGFLTVDTPIGNLLQPLAIAPAIAAALPGKLSQRLMRFVLAALFALGFLVVDLPLALHAIAWDMLTYSLGMNDFSPLLAWLAFLNGGGRLGIALLLGLAAWRSSQYFAHINNKLAT
;
A
#
# COMPACT_ATOMS: atom_id res chain seq x y z
N MET A 1 -25.01 -15.53 40.74
CA MET A 1 -24.86 -14.27 39.98
C MET A 1 -24.07 -14.59 38.72
N PRO A 2 -24.60 -14.42 37.51
CA PRO A 2 -23.81 -14.66 36.31
C PRO A 2 -22.79 -13.53 36.17
N SER A 3 -21.50 -13.86 36.25
CA SER A 3 -20.43 -12.91 35.93
C SER A 3 -20.53 -12.58 34.44
N SER A 4 -20.88 -11.34 34.11
CA SER A 4 -20.84 -10.81 32.76
C SER A 4 -19.40 -10.87 32.25
N THR A 5 -19.05 -11.94 31.54
CA THR A 5 -17.77 -12.13 30.84
C THR A 5 -17.84 -11.61 29.40
N ALA A 6 -18.79 -10.71 29.12
CA ALA A 6 -18.68 -9.87 27.94
C ALA A 6 -17.54 -8.89 28.20
N THR A 7 -16.36 -9.12 27.62
CA THR A 7 -15.33 -8.10 27.50
C THR A 7 -15.93 -6.92 26.74
N GLY A 8 -16.53 -5.98 27.47
CA GLY A 8 -17.17 -4.81 26.91
C GLY A 8 -16.18 -4.00 26.10
N TRP A 9 -16.68 -3.30 25.08
CA TRP A 9 -15.88 -2.35 24.33
C TRP A 9 -15.18 -1.38 25.30
N PRO A 10 -13.87 -1.14 25.12
CA PRO A 10 -13.13 -0.23 25.99
C PRO A 10 -13.76 1.16 25.92
N SER A 11 -13.65 1.93 27.00
CA SER A 11 -14.09 3.33 26.96
C SER A 11 -13.42 4.04 25.78
N PRO A 12 -14.12 4.99 25.11
CA PRO A 12 -13.58 5.68 23.94
C PRO A 12 -12.19 6.27 24.18
N ALA A 13 -11.94 6.80 25.38
CA ALA A 13 -10.64 7.33 25.79
C ALA A 13 -9.54 6.27 25.83
N ARG A 14 -9.82 5.06 26.34
CA ARG A 14 -8.84 3.96 26.37
C ARG A 14 -8.54 3.47 24.96
N PHE A 15 -9.56 3.35 24.12
CA PHE A 15 -9.38 3.00 22.71
C PHE A 15 -8.50 4.03 21.99
N ALA A 16 -8.81 5.33 22.13
CA ALA A 16 -8.04 6.41 21.51
C ALA A 16 -6.59 6.43 21.97
N PHE A 17 -6.33 6.25 23.28
CA PHE A 17 -4.97 6.20 23.81
C PHE A 17 -4.17 5.02 23.23
N VAL A 18 -4.77 3.83 23.21
CA VAL A 18 -4.13 2.64 22.66
C VAL A 18 -3.89 2.78 21.16
N LEU A 19 -4.87 3.29 20.41
CA LEU A 19 -4.73 3.55 18.98
C LEU A 19 -3.60 4.54 18.71
N GLY A 20 -3.54 5.64 19.48
CA GLY A 20 -2.47 6.63 19.40
C GLY A 20 -1.10 6.00 19.64
N ALA A 21 -0.95 5.22 20.71
CA ALA A 21 0.30 4.52 21.01
C ALA A 21 0.70 3.53 19.89
N CYS A 22 -0.25 2.75 19.37
CA CYS A 22 0.02 1.83 18.27
C CYS A 22 0.39 2.56 16.98
N LEU A 23 -0.28 3.68 16.66
CA LEU A 23 0.06 4.52 15.51
C LEU A 23 1.45 5.14 15.65
N THR A 24 1.81 5.64 16.83
CA THR A 24 3.16 6.16 17.07
C THR A 24 4.19 5.08 16.79
N VAL A 25 4.00 3.87 17.31
CA VAL A 25 4.94 2.75 17.08
C VAL A 25 5.04 2.39 15.60
N THR A 26 3.92 2.24 14.90
CA THR A 26 3.93 1.87 13.48
C THR A 26 4.45 2.97 12.58
N LEU A 27 4.15 4.24 12.88
CA LEU A 27 4.69 5.39 12.16
C LEU A 27 6.20 5.54 12.37
N THR A 28 6.69 5.39 13.60
CA THR A 28 8.14 5.39 13.87
C THR A 28 8.83 4.25 13.13
N ALA A 29 8.23 3.05 13.11
CA ALA A 29 8.78 1.93 12.37
C ALA A 29 8.78 2.19 10.84
N ALA A 30 7.69 2.72 10.30
CA ALA A 30 7.60 3.09 8.88
C ALA A 30 8.61 4.20 8.52
N TRP A 31 8.86 5.14 9.42
CA TRP A 31 9.84 6.21 9.20
C TRP A 31 11.29 5.68 9.22
N LEU A 32 11.63 4.80 10.16
CA LEU A 32 12.99 4.25 10.31
C LEU A 32 13.35 3.21 9.23
N TRP A 33 12.41 2.33 8.88
CA TRP A 33 12.67 1.18 8.01
C TRP A 33 11.91 1.21 6.68
N GLY A 34 11.08 2.22 6.45
CA GLY A 34 10.24 2.32 5.27
C GLY A 34 11.01 2.33 3.96
N ALA A 35 12.06 3.14 3.87
CA ALA A 35 12.91 3.21 2.68
C ALA A 35 13.57 1.84 2.41
N ALA A 36 14.18 1.23 3.43
CA ALA A 36 14.79 -0.10 3.31
C ALA A 36 13.77 -1.17 2.86
N LEU A 37 12.53 -1.13 3.36
CA LEU A 37 11.47 -2.02 2.93
C LEU A 37 11.14 -1.83 1.44
N ILE A 38 10.99 -0.59 0.99
CA ILE A 38 10.70 -0.31 -0.42
C ILE A 38 11.87 -0.73 -1.32
N GLU A 39 13.11 -0.50 -0.89
CA GLU A 39 14.32 -0.95 -1.59
C GLU A 39 14.33 -2.46 -1.83
N ILE A 40 13.92 -3.25 -0.83
CA ILE A 40 13.78 -4.71 -0.96
C ILE A 40 12.68 -5.07 -1.98
N LEU A 41 11.64 -4.25 -2.09
CA LEU A 41 10.51 -4.47 -3.00
C LEU A 41 10.77 -3.98 -4.43
N ILE A 42 11.76 -3.10 -4.68
CA ILE A 42 12.16 -2.62 -6.01
C ILE A 42 12.30 -3.75 -7.05
N PRO A 43 13.05 -4.84 -6.82
CA PRO A 43 13.19 -5.90 -7.82
C PRO A 43 11.86 -6.56 -8.16
N VAL A 44 10.99 -6.75 -7.16
CA VAL A 44 9.64 -7.32 -7.34
C VAL A 44 8.79 -6.37 -8.17
N ALA A 45 8.80 -5.07 -7.85
CA ALA A 45 8.07 -4.05 -8.60
C ALA A 45 8.56 -3.94 -10.05
N ARG A 46 9.89 -3.98 -10.28
CA ARG A 46 10.47 -3.98 -11.64
C ARG A 46 9.98 -5.18 -12.47
N GLN A 47 9.97 -6.37 -11.87
CA GLN A 47 9.50 -7.58 -12.55
C GLN A 47 7.99 -7.51 -12.83
N ALA A 48 7.20 -7.06 -11.86
CA ALA A 48 5.77 -6.88 -12.01
C ALA A 48 5.42 -5.87 -13.11
N LEU A 49 6.14 -4.74 -13.19
CA LEU A 49 5.96 -3.75 -14.27
C LEU A 49 6.17 -4.37 -15.65
N GLY A 50 7.21 -5.20 -15.83
CA GLY A 50 7.45 -5.89 -17.09
C GLY A 50 6.38 -6.93 -17.45
N TRP A 51 5.67 -7.48 -16.46
CA TRP A 51 4.52 -8.38 -16.68
C TRP A 51 3.22 -7.64 -16.97
N ILE A 52 3.01 -6.49 -16.33
CA ILE A 52 1.82 -5.66 -16.54
C ILE A 52 1.81 -5.07 -17.94
N ASP A 53 2.95 -4.54 -18.39
CA ASP A 53 3.05 -3.90 -19.70
C ASP A 53 4.46 -4.03 -20.29
N ASN A 54 4.54 -4.73 -21.42
CA ASN A 54 5.79 -4.96 -22.13
C ASN A 54 6.22 -3.77 -23.01
N ARG A 55 5.38 -2.73 -23.14
CA ARG A 55 5.65 -1.51 -23.94
C ARG A 55 6.56 -0.52 -23.21
N PHE A 56 6.71 -0.67 -21.89
CA PHE A 56 7.60 0.15 -21.08
C PHE A 56 8.84 -0.65 -20.70
N SER A 57 10.02 -0.10 -20.99
CA SER A 57 11.30 -0.59 -20.50
C SER A 57 11.71 0.22 -19.27
N VAL A 58 11.91 -0.47 -18.14
CA VAL A 58 12.41 0.15 -16.91
C VAL A 58 13.90 0.45 -17.05
N LEU A 59 14.25 1.72 -17.20
CA LEU A 59 15.64 2.19 -17.27
C LEU A 59 16.27 2.22 -15.87
N SER A 60 15.57 2.83 -14.91
CA SER A 60 16.00 2.88 -13.51
C SER A 60 14.79 2.87 -12.60
N LEU A 61 14.91 2.18 -11.46
CA LEU A 61 13.95 2.21 -10.37
C LEU A 61 14.76 2.24 -9.08
N GLY A 62 14.55 3.27 -8.26
CA GLY A 62 15.35 3.56 -7.08
C GLY A 62 14.58 4.39 -6.06
N ILE A 63 15.21 4.61 -4.91
CA ILE A 63 14.77 5.60 -3.94
C ILE A 63 15.64 6.84 -4.09
N GLU A 64 15.00 8.00 -4.22
CA GLU A 64 15.66 9.29 -4.21
C GLU A 64 15.29 10.05 -2.94
N HIS A 65 16.31 10.51 -2.22
CA HIS A 65 16.15 11.31 -1.03
C HIS A 65 16.28 12.78 -1.42
N THR A 66 15.16 13.47 -1.49
CA THR A 66 15.14 14.94 -1.55
C THR A 66 15.17 15.47 -0.12
N TRP A 67 15.75 16.66 0.09
CA TRP A 67 15.89 17.30 1.41
C TRP A 67 14.60 17.36 2.25
N GLN A 68 13.42 17.29 1.63
CA GLN A 68 12.12 17.32 2.30
C GLN A 68 11.31 16.03 2.13
N ASP A 69 11.67 15.14 1.20
CA ASP A 69 10.82 13.99 0.89
C ASP A 69 11.62 12.81 0.36
N THR A 70 11.17 11.60 0.70
CA THR A 70 11.75 10.35 0.17
C THR A 70 10.78 9.76 -0.83
N VAL A 71 11.21 9.67 -2.09
CA VAL A 71 10.36 9.26 -3.21
C VAL A 71 10.91 8.01 -3.88
N VAL A 72 10.02 7.20 -4.41
CA VAL A 72 10.37 6.15 -5.36
C VAL A 72 10.46 6.80 -6.73
N HIS A 73 11.66 6.79 -7.30
CA HIS A 73 11.97 7.34 -8.61
C HIS A 73 12.01 6.23 -9.65
N LEU A 74 11.14 6.32 -10.65
CA LEU A 74 11.06 5.41 -11.78
C LEU A 74 11.34 6.16 -13.07
N ARG A 75 12.30 5.66 -13.86
CA ARG A 75 12.56 6.12 -15.22
C ARG A 75 12.20 5.03 -16.21
N LEU A 76 11.31 5.36 -17.13
CA LEU A 76 10.83 4.46 -18.18
C LEU A 76 11.24 4.98 -19.57
N ASN A 77 11.41 4.07 -20.51
CA ASN A 77 11.40 4.37 -21.95
C ASN A 77 10.35 3.48 -22.64
N LEU A 78 9.89 3.90 -23.80
CA LEU A 78 9.08 3.09 -24.70
C LEU A 78 9.97 2.02 -25.34
N SER A 79 9.66 0.75 -25.14
CA SER A 79 10.37 -0.38 -25.75
C SER A 79 9.88 -0.66 -27.18
N SER A 80 8.60 -0.41 -27.44
CA SER A 80 7.93 -0.67 -28.71
C SER A 80 7.03 0.50 -29.07
N GLY A 81 7.01 0.87 -30.34
CA GLY A 81 6.09 1.90 -30.82
C GLY A 81 4.65 1.41 -30.80
N PHE A 82 3.72 2.28 -30.43
CA PHE A 82 2.30 1.98 -30.48
C PHE A 82 1.49 3.24 -30.83
N VAL A 83 0.28 3.02 -31.34
CA VAL A 83 -0.62 4.11 -31.74
C VAL A 83 -1.56 4.42 -30.59
N MET A 84 -1.67 5.71 -30.27
CA MET A 84 -2.49 6.21 -29.17
C MET A 84 -3.05 7.59 -29.51
N GLY A 85 -4.36 7.78 -29.36
CA GLY A 85 -5.00 9.07 -29.67
C GLY A 85 -4.80 9.53 -31.12
N GLY A 86 -4.69 8.59 -32.06
CA GLY A 86 -4.39 8.88 -33.47
C GLY A 86 -2.94 9.31 -33.74
N ARG A 87 -2.05 9.30 -32.73
CA ARG A 87 -0.61 9.57 -32.88
C ARG A 87 0.19 8.29 -32.74
N VAL A 88 1.23 8.15 -33.57
CA VAL A 88 2.20 7.05 -33.46
C VAL A 88 3.27 7.49 -32.47
N LEU A 89 3.36 6.81 -31.33
CA LEU A 89 4.48 6.94 -30.42
C LEU A 89 5.59 6.00 -30.91
N ILE A 90 6.74 6.58 -31.26
CA ILE A 90 7.92 5.82 -31.71
C ILE A 90 8.92 5.81 -30.55
N PRO A 91 9.58 4.67 -30.25
CA PRO A 91 10.65 4.61 -29.27
C PRO A 91 11.77 5.58 -29.65
N ASP A 92 12.05 6.56 -28.79
CA ASP A 92 13.24 7.39 -28.92
C ASP A 92 14.26 6.93 -27.86
N PRO A 93 15.49 6.54 -28.27
CA PRO A 93 16.58 6.23 -27.33
C PRO A 93 16.88 7.35 -26.32
N ARG A 94 16.51 8.60 -26.62
CA ARG A 94 16.69 9.77 -25.75
C ARG A 94 15.41 10.18 -25.00
N GLY A 95 14.25 9.65 -25.39
CA GLY A 95 13.00 9.90 -24.70
C GLY A 95 12.93 9.07 -23.42
N PHE A 96 12.65 9.72 -22.29
CA PHE A 96 12.38 9.02 -21.04
C PHE A 96 11.24 9.70 -20.29
N LEU A 97 10.45 8.87 -19.60
CA LEU A 97 9.43 9.32 -18.68
C LEU A 97 9.93 9.14 -17.26
N THR A 98 9.79 10.16 -16.44
CA THR A 98 10.17 10.15 -15.03
C THR A 98 8.91 10.16 -14.18
N VAL A 99 8.79 9.21 -13.27
CA VAL A 99 7.64 9.01 -12.40
C VAL A 99 8.12 8.95 -10.96
N ASP A 100 7.56 9.81 -10.12
CA ASP A 100 7.88 9.89 -8.70
C ASP A 100 6.66 9.58 -7.84
N THR A 101 6.86 8.86 -6.75
CA THR A 101 5.80 8.63 -5.74
C THR A 101 6.37 8.70 -4.32
N PRO A 102 5.79 9.52 -3.42
CA PRO A 102 6.24 9.58 -2.03
C PRO A 102 6.13 8.24 -1.32
N ILE A 103 7.20 7.83 -0.63
CA ILE A 103 7.22 6.59 0.16
C ILE A 103 6.16 6.63 1.26
N GLY A 104 5.94 7.80 1.87
CA GLY A 104 4.94 7.98 2.90
C GLY A 104 3.52 7.59 2.45
N ASN A 105 3.17 7.89 1.20
CA ASN A 105 1.87 7.50 0.63
C ASN A 105 1.75 5.98 0.49
N LEU A 106 2.82 5.32 0.05
CA LEU A 106 2.85 3.87 -0.14
C LEU A 106 2.82 3.10 1.19
N LEU A 107 3.52 3.60 2.21
CA LEU A 107 3.59 2.96 3.52
C LEU A 107 2.36 3.20 4.41
N GLN A 108 1.48 4.12 4.01
CA GLN A 108 0.32 4.51 4.80
C GLN A 108 -0.56 3.30 5.23
N PRO A 109 -0.87 2.31 4.37
CA PRO A 109 -1.61 1.13 4.80
C PRO A 109 -0.86 0.26 5.81
N LEU A 110 0.47 0.18 5.68
CA LEU A 110 1.33 -0.58 6.58
C LEU A 110 1.47 0.08 7.95
N ALA A 111 1.35 1.41 8.03
CA ALA A 111 1.32 2.12 9.30
C ALA A 111 -0.05 1.98 10.00
N ILE A 112 -1.14 2.12 9.25
CA ILE A 112 -2.47 2.29 9.84
C ILE A 112 -3.16 0.96 10.12
N ALA A 113 -3.10 -0.02 9.20
CA ALA A 113 -3.81 -1.28 9.36
C ALA A 113 -3.39 -2.04 10.63
N PRO A 114 -2.08 -2.20 10.94
CA PRO A 114 -1.65 -2.89 12.15
C PRO A 114 -2.02 -2.14 13.43
N ALA A 115 -1.97 -0.80 13.40
CA ALA A 115 -2.34 0.02 14.54
C ALA A 115 -3.83 -0.12 14.88
N ILE A 116 -4.71 -0.07 13.88
CA ILE A 116 -6.15 -0.29 14.07
C ILE A 116 -6.41 -1.70 14.59
N ALA A 117 -5.80 -2.71 13.96
CA ALA A 117 -6.00 -4.11 14.33
C ALA A 117 -5.56 -4.40 15.78
N ALA A 118 -4.46 -3.78 16.21
CA ALA A 118 -3.95 -3.88 17.58
C ALA A 118 -4.75 -3.08 18.60
N ALA A 119 -5.43 -1.99 18.20
CA ALA A 119 -6.23 -1.16 19.10
C ALA A 119 -7.55 -1.82 19.52
N LEU A 120 -8.03 -2.79 18.75
CA LEU A 120 -9.28 -3.49 19.03
C LEU A 120 -9.20 -4.37 20.30
N PRO A 121 -10.31 -4.52 21.05
CA PRO A 121 -10.31 -5.24 22.32
C PRO A 121 -9.95 -6.72 22.18
N GLY A 122 -9.14 -7.21 23.10
CA GLY A 122 -8.71 -8.61 23.17
C GLY A 122 -7.54 -8.82 24.11
N LYS A 123 -7.20 -10.09 24.38
CA LYS A 123 -5.98 -10.46 25.13
C LYS A 123 -4.74 -9.99 24.37
N LEU A 124 -3.63 -9.77 25.07
CA LEU A 124 -2.37 -9.30 24.45
C LEU A 124 -1.94 -10.20 23.27
N SER A 125 -2.02 -11.53 23.42
CA SER A 125 -1.71 -12.50 22.36
C SER A 125 -2.59 -12.32 21.11
N GLN A 126 -3.90 -12.07 21.29
CA GLN A 126 -4.81 -11.81 20.18
C GLN A 126 -4.52 -10.48 19.49
N ARG A 127 -4.19 -9.44 20.27
CA ARG A 127 -3.82 -8.12 19.74
C ARG A 127 -2.54 -8.21 18.91
N LEU A 128 -1.54 -8.95 19.38
CA LEU A 128 -0.29 -9.19 18.63
C LEU A 128 -0.54 -10.00 17.36
N MET A 129 -1.37 -11.05 17.43
CA MET A 129 -1.72 -11.84 16.24
C MET A 129 -2.44 -10.99 15.18
N ARG A 130 -3.36 -10.12 15.59
CA ARG A 130 -4.06 -9.17 14.69
C ARG A 130 -3.11 -8.16 14.08
N PHE A 131 -2.18 -7.63 14.87
CA PHE A 131 -1.14 -6.72 14.39
C PHE A 131 -0.33 -7.38 13.27
N VAL A 132 0.17 -8.60 13.51
CA VAL A 132 0.97 -9.35 12.51
C VAL A 132 0.14 -9.64 11.26
N LEU A 133 -1.09 -10.12 11.40
CA LEU A 133 -1.98 -10.39 10.27
C LEU A 133 -2.26 -9.13 9.44
N ALA A 134 -2.56 -8.00 10.09
CA ALA A 134 -2.78 -6.73 9.41
C ALA A 134 -1.52 -6.21 8.71
N ALA A 135 -0.35 -6.39 9.32
CA ALA A 135 0.93 -6.03 8.71
C ALA A 135 1.20 -6.88 7.46
N LEU A 136 0.93 -8.19 7.52
CA LEU A 136 1.06 -9.08 6.36
C LEU A 136 0.08 -8.72 5.25
N PHE A 137 -1.17 -8.41 5.57
CA PHE A 137 -2.16 -7.98 4.58
C PHE A 137 -1.79 -6.64 3.95
N ALA A 138 -1.32 -5.68 4.74
CA ALA A 138 -0.85 -4.39 4.23
C ALA A 138 0.44 -4.52 3.41
N LEU A 139 1.34 -5.42 3.78
CA LEU A 139 2.53 -5.74 2.98
C LEU A 139 2.14 -6.39 1.64
N GLY A 140 1.20 -7.34 1.64
CA GLY A 140 0.66 -7.93 0.42
C GLY A 140 -0.01 -6.88 -0.48
N PHE A 141 -0.76 -5.96 0.12
CA PHE A 141 -1.31 -4.81 -0.62
C PHE A 141 -0.20 -3.94 -1.21
N LEU A 142 0.84 -3.59 -0.44
CA LEU A 142 1.96 -2.76 -0.90
C LEU A 142 2.71 -3.38 -2.10
N VAL A 143 2.91 -4.71 -2.10
CA VAL A 143 3.53 -5.43 -3.22
C VAL A 143 2.75 -5.26 -4.52
N VAL A 144 1.42 -5.13 -4.45
CA VAL A 144 0.55 -4.90 -5.61
C VAL A 144 0.41 -3.41 -5.92
N ASP A 145 0.24 -2.58 -4.90
CA ASP A 145 0.02 -1.14 -5.02
C ASP A 145 1.22 -0.43 -5.64
N LEU A 146 2.44 -0.79 -5.23
CA LEU A 146 3.66 -0.16 -5.72
C LEU A 146 3.80 -0.23 -7.26
N PRO A 147 3.83 -1.41 -7.91
CA PRO A 147 3.94 -1.48 -9.37
C PRO A 147 2.71 -0.90 -10.07
N LEU A 148 1.51 -1.08 -9.49
CA LEU A 148 0.28 -0.58 -10.11
C LEU A 148 0.20 0.95 -10.09
N ALA A 149 0.58 1.58 -8.98
CA ALA A 149 0.62 3.04 -8.85
C ALA A 149 1.67 3.65 -9.79
N LEU A 150 2.88 3.07 -9.84
CA LEU A 150 3.93 3.50 -10.76
C LEU A 150 3.48 3.38 -12.22
N HIS A 151 2.84 2.28 -12.59
CA HIS A 151 2.29 2.08 -13.93
C HIS A 151 1.18 3.08 -14.25
N ALA A 152 0.27 3.34 -13.30
CA ALA A 152 -0.82 4.28 -13.46
C ALA A 152 -0.33 5.72 -13.66
N ILE A 153 0.67 6.16 -12.89
CA ILE A 153 1.25 7.51 -13.03
C ILE A 153 1.99 7.64 -14.37
N ALA A 154 2.71 6.61 -14.80
CA ALA A 154 3.34 6.60 -16.12
C ALA A 154 2.31 6.78 -17.24
N TRP A 155 1.18 6.09 -17.12
CA TRP A 155 0.07 6.21 -18.04
C TRP A 155 -0.58 7.59 -18.00
N ASP A 156 -0.80 8.14 -16.82
CA ASP A 156 -1.40 9.46 -16.61
C ASP A 156 -0.60 10.55 -17.31
N MET A 157 0.73 10.55 -17.13
CA MET A 157 1.63 11.50 -17.80
C MET A 157 1.60 11.33 -19.32
N LEU A 158 1.52 10.10 -19.82
CA LEU A 158 1.44 9.84 -21.26
C LEU A 158 0.11 10.37 -21.83
N THR A 159 -1.02 10.03 -21.20
CA THR A 159 -2.35 10.51 -21.63
C THR A 159 -2.45 12.03 -21.59
N TYR A 160 -1.89 12.64 -20.54
CA TYR A 160 -1.81 14.08 -20.38
C TYR A 160 -0.99 14.73 -21.50
N SER A 161 0.19 14.19 -21.82
CA SER A 161 1.06 14.70 -22.89
C SER A 161 0.41 14.62 -24.28
N LEU A 162 -0.51 13.67 -24.47
CA LEU A 162 -1.25 13.48 -25.71
C LEU A 162 -2.58 14.27 -25.77
N GLY A 163 -2.96 14.95 -24.67
CA GLY A 163 -4.21 15.69 -24.57
C GLY A 163 -5.45 14.80 -24.62
N MET A 164 -5.33 13.52 -24.27
CA MET A 164 -6.46 12.58 -24.25
C MET A 164 -7.18 12.68 -22.91
N ASN A 165 -8.50 12.78 -22.95
CA ASN A 165 -9.34 12.86 -21.76
C ASN A 165 -10.30 11.66 -21.68
N ASP A 166 -9.76 10.47 -21.94
CA ASP A 166 -10.51 9.23 -21.97
C ASP A 166 -10.56 8.58 -20.59
N PHE A 167 -11.71 7.99 -20.26
CA PHE A 167 -11.88 7.26 -19.00
C PHE A 167 -11.00 6.00 -18.98
N SER A 168 -10.07 5.94 -18.03
CA SER A 168 -9.25 4.76 -17.76
C SER A 168 -9.51 4.24 -16.35
N PRO A 169 -9.96 2.98 -16.18
CA PRO A 169 -10.14 2.37 -14.86
C PRO A 169 -8.88 2.44 -13.98
N LEU A 170 -7.70 2.39 -14.62
CA LEU A 170 -6.40 2.50 -13.94
C LEU A 170 -6.20 3.90 -13.33
N LEU A 171 -6.56 4.96 -14.07
CA LEU A 171 -6.47 6.34 -13.59
C LEU A 171 -7.54 6.63 -12.52
N ALA A 172 -8.74 6.07 -12.66
CA ALA A 172 -9.77 6.15 -11.63
C ALA A 172 -9.31 5.48 -10.32
N TRP A 173 -8.64 4.32 -10.42
CA TRP A 173 -8.05 3.63 -9.27
C TRP A 173 -6.93 4.45 -8.62
N LEU A 174 -6.01 5.01 -9.42
CA LEU A 174 -4.95 5.90 -8.91
C LEU A 174 -5.52 7.14 -8.21
N ALA A 175 -6.52 7.78 -8.82
CA ALA A 175 -7.21 8.94 -8.23
C ALA A 175 -7.89 8.58 -6.90
N PHE A 176 -8.55 7.42 -6.83
CA PHE A 176 -9.11 6.91 -5.58
C PHE A 176 -8.02 6.72 -4.51
N LEU A 177 -6.92 6.04 -4.85
CA LEU A 177 -5.83 5.78 -3.91
C LEU A 177 -5.18 7.07 -3.39
N ASN A 178 -5.00 8.07 -4.25
CA ASN A 178 -4.46 9.37 -3.89
C ASN A 178 -5.47 10.25 -3.12
N GLY A 179 -6.77 10.09 -3.39
CA GLY A 179 -7.87 10.77 -2.70
C GLY A 179 -8.20 10.22 -1.30
N GLY A 180 -7.32 9.41 -0.71
CA GLY A 180 -7.52 8.79 0.60
C GLY A 180 -7.99 7.32 0.54
N GLY A 181 -8.10 6.72 -0.64
CA GLY A 181 -8.45 5.31 -0.79
C GLY A 181 -7.50 4.37 -0.05
N ARG A 182 -6.21 4.72 0.05
CA ARG A 182 -5.23 3.98 0.87
C ARG A 182 -5.59 3.94 2.35
N LEU A 183 -6.17 5.02 2.91
CA LEU A 183 -6.70 5.04 4.28
C LEU A 183 -7.87 4.08 4.43
N GLY A 184 -8.80 4.11 3.48
CA GLY A 184 -9.96 3.21 3.45
C GLY A 184 -9.53 1.74 3.38
N ILE A 185 -8.59 1.42 2.50
CA ILE A 185 -8.00 0.08 2.39
C ILE A 185 -7.31 -0.31 3.70
N ALA A 186 -6.52 0.57 4.31
CA ALA A 186 -5.86 0.29 5.59
C ALA A 186 -6.85 -0.10 6.69
N LEU A 187 -7.97 0.63 6.79
CA LEU A 187 -9.06 0.30 7.71
C LEU A 187 -9.63 -1.08 7.42
N LEU A 188 -9.95 -1.38 6.15
CA LEU A 188 -10.47 -2.68 5.73
C LEU A 188 -9.51 -3.83 6.06
N LEU A 189 -8.21 -3.66 5.82
CA LEU A 189 -7.20 -4.68 6.13
C LEU A 189 -7.07 -4.89 7.65
N GLY A 190 -7.14 -3.82 8.44
CA GLY A 190 -7.16 -3.91 9.91
C GLY A 190 -8.39 -4.66 10.44
N LEU A 191 -9.57 -4.40 9.87
CA LEU A 191 -10.81 -5.12 10.21
C LEU A 191 -10.78 -6.58 9.72
N ALA A 192 -10.22 -6.84 8.54
CA ALA A 192 -10.05 -8.19 8.01
C ALA A 192 -9.11 -9.03 8.90
N ALA A 193 -8.02 -8.44 9.39
CA ALA A 193 -7.12 -9.09 10.35
C ALA A 193 -7.82 -9.38 11.68
N TRP A 194 -8.65 -8.45 12.17
CA TRP A 194 -9.49 -8.69 13.34
C TRP A 194 -10.45 -9.86 13.12
N ARG A 195 -11.21 -9.87 12.02
CA ARG A 195 -12.15 -10.95 11.71
C ARG A 195 -11.47 -12.31 11.57
N SER A 196 -10.31 -12.35 10.91
CA SER A 196 -9.49 -13.55 10.74
C SER A 196 -8.99 -14.07 12.09
N SER A 197 -8.56 -13.18 12.99
CA SER A 197 -8.10 -13.58 14.31
C SER A 197 -9.18 -14.26 15.16
N GLN A 198 -10.44 -13.82 15.03
CA GLN A 198 -11.59 -14.43 15.72
C GLN A 198 -11.87 -15.83 15.19
N TYR A 199 -11.71 -16.02 13.88
CA TYR A 199 -11.88 -17.33 13.24
C TYR A 199 -10.84 -18.33 13.76
N PHE A 200 -9.56 -17.94 13.84
CA PHE A 200 -8.51 -18.78 14.42
C PHE A 200 -8.75 -19.11 15.90
N ALA A 201 -9.18 -18.14 16.70
CA ALA A 201 -9.52 -18.36 18.10
C ALA A 201 -10.66 -19.37 18.28
N HIS A 202 -11.67 -19.31 17.41
CA HIS A 202 -12.79 -20.24 17.42
C HIS A 202 -12.37 -21.67 17.04
N ILE A 203 -11.46 -21.83 16.08
CA ILE A 203 -10.93 -23.15 15.69
C ILE A 203 -10.15 -23.78 16.84
N ASN A 204 -9.24 -23.02 17.46
CA ASN A 204 -8.44 -23.52 18.59
C ASN A 204 -9.31 -23.99 19.76
N ASN A 205 -10.40 -23.28 20.06
CA ASN A 205 -11.31 -23.68 21.13
C ASN A 205 -12.06 -24.99 20.81
N LYS A 206 -12.34 -25.27 19.54
CA LYS A 206 -12.96 -26.54 19.10
C LYS A 206 -12.01 -27.73 19.15
N LEU A 207 -10.70 -27.51 18.97
CA LEU A 207 -9.69 -28.56 19.01
C LEU A 207 -9.26 -28.93 20.44
N ALA A 208 -9.56 -28.07 21.42
CA ALA A 208 -9.22 -28.27 22.83
C ALA A 208 -10.35 -28.96 23.65
N THR A 209 -11.47 -29.32 23.00
CA THR A 209 -12.61 -30.06 23.55
C THR A 209 -12.75 -31.41 22.87
#